data_AF-A0A0J6SB62-F1
#
_entry.id   AF-A0A0J6SB62-F1
#
_cell.length_a   1.000
_cell.length_b   1.000
_cell.length_c   1.000
_cell.angle_alpha   90.00
_cell.angle_beta   90.00
_cell.angle_gamma   90.00
#
_symmetry.space_group_name_H-M   'P 1'
#
loop_
_entity.id
_entity.type
_entity.pdbx_description
1 polymer ?
#
loop_
_entity_poly.entity_id
_entity_poly.type
_entity_poly.pdbx_seq_one_letter_code
_entity_poly.pdbx_strand_id
1 'polypeptide(L)'
;MNRRALLTGLATTLALGGCLRPEYRTALLDETGTGSIGAAYSLAAGDRLRVIVFGQDNLSNIYAVDGAGRIAMPLIGPIKVAGGSTAQAARAIEARLREGFVREPHVTVEVEVYRPFFILGEVTTSGQYPFVSGMTVETAVAIAAGFGPRAARDYAVLTREGPTGLISGIVPMTYPVRPGDTIVIKERWF
;
A
#
# COMPACT_ATOMS: atom_id res chain seq x y z
N MET A 1 47.98 14.18 63.02
CA MET A 1 46.55 13.87 63.20
C MET A 1 45.75 15.16 63.06
N ASN A 2 45.27 15.48 61.85
CA ASN A 2 44.05 16.27 61.60
C ASN A 2 43.81 16.42 60.10
N ARG A 3 42.70 15.80 59.67
CA ARG A 3 42.08 15.85 58.36
C ARG A 3 41.26 17.13 58.24
N ARG A 4 41.18 17.72 57.03
CA ARG A 4 40.04 18.46 56.43
C ARG A 4 40.56 19.27 55.24
N ALA A 5 39.90 19.38 54.09
CA ALA A 5 38.94 18.57 53.34
C ALA A 5 38.93 19.21 51.95
N LEU A 6 38.93 18.39 50.90
CA LEU A 6 39.12 18.77 49.51
C LEU A 6 37.98 19.65 48.94
N LEU A 7 38.41 20.73 48.28
CA LEU A 7 37.95 21.33 47.04
C LEU A 7 36.82 20.63 46.24
N THR A 8 35.78 21.43 45.97
CA THR A 8 35.02 21.60 44.72
C THR A 8 34.42 20.37 44.03
N GLY A 9 33.09 20.25 44.14
CA GLY A 9 32.29 19.42 43.24
C GLY A 9 30.95 20.10 42.95
N LEU A 10 30.84 20.77 41.80
CA LEU A 10 29.56 21.15 41.21
C LEU A 10 29.61 20.74 39.73
N ALA A 11 29.34 19.46 39.46
CA ALA A 11 29.22 18.93 38.12
C ALA A 11 27.81 19.27 37.61
N THR A 12 27.75 20.26 36.72
CA THR A 12 26.55 20.71 36.01
C THR A 12 26.04 19.59 35.11
N THR A 13 24.91 18.97 35.46
CA THR A 13 24.21 18.02 34.61
C THR A 13 23.42 18.78 33.54
N LEU A 14 24.00 18.93 32.35
CA LEU A 14 23.25 19.33 31.14
C LEU A 14 22.28 18.20 30.77
N ALA A 15 21.01 18.35 31.14
CA ALA A 15 19.94 17.54 30.61
C ALA A 15 19.72 17.92 29.13
N LEU A 16 20.27 17.11 28.22
CA LEU A 16 19.92 17.17 26.81
C LEU A 16 18.45 16.77 26.69
N GLY A 17 17.58 17.77 26.45
CA GLY A 17 16.20 17.57 26.06
C GLY A 17 16.15 16.85 24.71
N GLY A 18 16.11 15.52 24.76
CA GLY A 18 15.79 14.69 23.61
C GLY A 18 14.38 15.05 23.16
N CYS A 19 14.26 15.64 21.98
CA CYS A 19 12.97 15.84 21.34
C CYS A 19 12.28 14.47 21.20
N LEU A 20 11.20 14.23 21.94
CA LEU A 20 10.36 13.04 21.77
C LEU A 20 9.76 13.06 20.37
N ARG A 21 10.45 12.47 19.40
CA ARG A 21 9.85 12.13 18.11
C ARG A 21 9.04 10.84 18.30
N PRO A 22 7.82 10.75 17.74
CA PRO A 22 7.08 9.49 17.75
C PRO A 22 7.94 8.40 17.12
N GLU A 23 8.12 7.28 17.83
CA GLU A 23 8.80 6.11 17.28
C GLU A 23 7.95 5.55 16.16
N TYR A 24 8.41 5.70 14.91
CA TYR A 24 7.76 5.07 13.77
C TYR A 24 7.81 3.55 13.93
N ARG A 25 6.65 2.91 13.84
CA ARG A 25 6.51 1.45 13.92
C ARG A 25 6.23 0.91 12.53
N THR A 26 7.23 0.97 11.66
CA THR A 26 7.12 0.53 10.27
C THR A 26 7.58 -0.92 10.06
N ALA A 27 8.27 -1.55 11.03
CA ALA A 27 8.88 -2.87 10.86
C ALA A 27 7.93 -3.92 10.24
N LEU A 28 6.74 -4.08 10.81
CA LEU A 28 5.74 -5.02 10.30
C LEU A 28 5.15 -4.61 8.93
N LEU A 29 5.12 -3.32 8.63
CA LEU A 29 4.68 -2.80 7.33
C LEU A 29 5.76 -3.01 6.27
N ASP A 30 7.03 -2.86 6.63
CA ASP A 30 8.17 -3.05 5.75
C ASP A 30 8.42 -4.53 5.43
N GLU A 31 8.06 -5.44 6.35
CA GLU A 31 8.01 -6.90 6.12
C GLU A 31 7.02 -7.30 5.02
N THR A 32 5.99 -6.49 4.74
CA THR A 32 5.10 -6.71 3.59
C THR A 32 5.78 -6.34 2.25
N GLY A 33 7.05 -5.94 2.29
CA GLY A 33 7.80 -5.30 1.22
C GLY A 33 7.81 -3.80 1.47
N THR A 34 8.98 -3.18 1.33
CA THR A 34 9.12 -1.73 1.33
C THR A 34 8.45 -1.19 0.06
N GLY A 35 7.71 -0.09 0.13
CA GLY A 35 7.04 0.55 -1.01
C GLY A 35 7.99 1.18 -2.05
N SER A 36 9.04 0.47 -2.43
CA SER A 36 9.76 0.67 -3.67
C SER A 36 8.89 0.16 -4.81
N ILE A 37 8.79 0.94 -5.89
CA ILE A 37 8.12 0.60 -7.16
C ILE A 37 8.76 -0.64 -7.83
N GLY A 38 9.85 -1.19 -7.27
CA GLY A 38 10.43 -2.48 -7.66
C GLY A 38 9.93 -3.70 -6.87
N ALA A 39 9.12 -3.52 -5.82
CA ALA A 39 8.46 -4.63 -5.15
C ALA A 39 7.31 -5.11 -6.05
N ALA A 40 7.50 -6.28 -6.67
CA ALA A 40 6.55 -6.88 -7.61
C ALA A 40 5.11 -6.78 -7.08
N TYR A 41 4.30 -5.97 -7.76
CA TYR A 41 2.89 -5.82 -7.41
C TYR A 41 2.16 -7.15 -7.59
N SER A 42 1.50 -7.59 -6.53
CA SER A 42 0.61 -8.75 -6.58
C SER A 42 -0.83 -8.29 -6.79
N LEU A 43 -1.48 -8.91 -7.77
CA LEU A 43 -2.88 -8.69 -8.08
C LEU A 43 -3.74 -9.06 -6.87
N ALA A 44 -4.81 -8.30 -6.62
CA ALA A 44 -5.79 -8.64 -5.60
C ALA A 44 -7.21 -8.24 -6.02
N ALA A 45 -8.18 -8.57 -5.17
CA ALA A 45 -9.56 -8.15 -5.35
C ALA A 45 -9.68 -6.63 -5.49
N GLY A 46 -10.56 -6.18 -6.37
CA GLY A 46 -10.77 -4.75 -6.66
C GLY A 46 -9.87 -4.18 -7.76
N ASP A 47 -8.87 -4.92 -8.22
CA ASP A 47 -8.10 -4.53 -9.41
C ASP A 47 -8.93 -4.69 -10.69
N ARG A 48 -8.63 -3.88 -11.69
CA ARG A 48 -9.14 -4.05 -13.06
C ARG A 48 -7.98 -4.33 -13.98
N LEU A 49 -8.05 -5.46 -14.67
CA LEU A 49 -7.00 -5.95 -15.55
C LEU A 49 -7.41 -5.73 -17.00
N ARG A 50 -6.58 -5.04 -17.77
CA ARG A 50 -6.67 -5.04 -19.22
C ARG A 50 -6.02 -6.31 -19.72
N VAL A 51 -6.83 -7.20 -20.30
CA VAL A 51 -6.35 -8.44 -20.91
C VAL A 51 -6.44 -8.29 -22.42
N ILE A 52 -5.33 -8.50 -23.10
CA ILE A 52 -5.21 -8.44 -24.55
C ILE A 52 -4.85 -9.84 -25.03
N VAL A 53 -5.73 -10.46 -25.80
CA VAL A 53 -5.51 -11.75 -26.45
C VAL A 53 -5.29 -11.50 -27.93
N PHE A 54 -4.08 -11.73 -28.41
CA PHE A 54 -3.70 -11.37 -29.78
C PHE A 54 -4.60 -12.10 -30.80
N GLY A 55 -5.16 -11.33 -31.74
CA GLY A 55 -6.07 -11.84 -32.78
C GLY A 55 -7.46 -12.25 -32.27
N GLN A 56 -7.80 -11.94 -31.01
CA GLN A 56 -9.10 -12.28 -30.40
C GLN A 56 -9.72 -11.06 -29.70
N ASP A 57 -10.32 -10.15 -30.48
CA ASP A 57 -10.94 -8.92 -29.96
C ASP A 57 -12.08 -9.21 -28.98
N ASN A 58 -12.85 -10.28 -29.23
CA ASN A 58 -13.95 -10.70 -28.35
C ASN A 58 -13.49 -11.15 -26.95
N LEU A 59 -12.21 -11.52 -26.80
CA LEU A 59 -11.60 -11.90 -25.51
C LEU A 59 -10.79 -10.77 -24.90
N SER A 60 -10.44 -9.75 -25.69
CA SER A 60 -9.61 -8.62 -25.28
C SER A 60 -10.47 -7.53 -24.64
N ASN A 61 -10.49 -7.48 -23.31
CA ASN A 61 -11.34 -6.56 -22.56
C ASN A 61 -10.73 -6.23 -21.18
N ILE A 62 -11.38 -5.34 -20.44
CA ILE A 62 -11.08 -5.03 -19.06
C ILE A 62 -11.91 -5.93 -18.15
N TYR A 63 -11.23 -6.77 -17.36
CA TYR A 63 -11.84 -7.69 -16.41
C TYR A 63 -11.58 -7.23 -14.97
N ALA A 64 -12.61 -7.20 -14.14
CA ALA A 64 -12.47 -6.91 -12.72
C ALA A 64 -12.08 -8.17 -11.94
N VAL A 65 -11.17 -8.03 -10.98
CA VAL A 65 -10.82 -9.09 -10.04
C VAL A 65 -11.86 -9.13 -8.92
N ASP A 66 -12.57 -10.25 -8.82
CA ASP A 66 -13.62 -10.47 -7.82
C ASP A 66 -13.08 -10.65 -6.39
N GLY A 67 -13.98 -10.74 -5.41
CA GLY A 67 -13.62 -10.96 -4.00
C GLY A 67 -12.94 -12.30 -3.71
N ALA A 68 -13.06 -13.30 -4.60
CA ALA A 68 -12.31 -14.55 -4.52
C ALA A 68 -10.92 -14.44 -5.19
N GLY A 69 -10.60 -13.27 -5.77
CA GLY A 69 -9.36 -13.00 -6.47
C GLY A 69 -9.30 -13.63 -7.86
N ARG A 70 -10.45 -13.80 -8.53
CA ARG A 70 -10.57 -14.38 -9.86
C ARG A 70 -11.05 -13.33 -10.87
N ILE A 71 -10.74 -13.54 -12.14
CA ILE A 71 -11.36 -12.83 -13.26
C ILE A 71 -12.27 -13.78 -14.01
N ALA A 72 -13.43 -13.30 -14.45
CA ALA A 72 -14.35 -14.07 -15.28
C ALA A 72 -14.15 -13.71 -16.76
N MET A 73 -13.60 -14.65 -17.52
CA MET A 73 -13.37 -14.47 -18.96
C MET A 73 -14.32 -15.34 -19.79
N PRO A 74 -14.75 -14.86 -20.98
CA PRO A 74 -15.51 -15.69 -21.91
C PRO A 74 -14.74 -16.96 -22.28
N LEU A 75 -15.47 -18.05 -22.56
CA LEU A 75 -14.97 -19.37 -22.93
C LEU A 75 -14.29 -20.17 -21.81
N ILE A 76 -13.43 -19.53 -21.02
CA ILE A 76 -12.58 -20.19 -20.01
C ILE A 76 -13.05 -19.98 -18.56
N GLY A 77 -14.09 -19.17 -18.35
CA GLY A 77 -14.73 -18.99 -17.06
C GLY A 77 -13.84 -18.28 -16.03
N PRO A 78 -14.03 -18.55 -14.71
CA PRO A 78 -13.32 -17.87 -13.64
C PRO A 78 -11.88 -18.40 -13.46
N ILE A 79 -10.90 -17.50 -13.48
CA ILE A 79 -9.47 -17.82 -13.37
C ILE A 79 -8.87 -17.11 -12.17
N LYS A 80 -8.18 -17.84 -11.30
CA LYS A 80 -7.49 -17.27 -10.13
C LYS A 80 -6.28 -16.46 -10.59
N VAL A 81 -6.25 -15.17 -10.23
CA VAL A 81 -5.15 -14.24 -10.55
C VAL A 81 -4.55 -13.58 -9.32
N ALA A 82 -5.32 -13.47 -8.22
CA ALA A 82 -4.84 -12.79 -7.03
C ALA A 82 -3.70 -13.54 -6.35
N GLY A 83 -2.77 -12.78 -5.77
CA GLY A 83 -1.51 -13.27 -5.20
C GLY A 83 -0.39 -13.45 -6.23
N GLY A 84 -0.73 -13.41 -7.53
CA GLY A 84 0.25 -13.49 -8.61
C GLY A 84 0.55 -12.14 -9.27
N SER A 85 1.57 -12.12 -10.12
CA SER A 85 1.89 -10.99 -10.99
C SER A 85 1.05 -11.01 -12.27
N THR A 86 1.02 -9.89 -13.01
CA THR A 86 0.39 -9.81 -14.33
C THR A 86 0.92 -10.87 -15.30
N ALA A 87 2.22 -11.15 -15.28
CA ALA A 87 2.84 -12.20 -16.10
C ALA A 87 2.37 -13.61 -15.70
N GLN A 88 2.15 -13.86 -14.41
CA GLN A 88 1.57 -15.13 -13.95
C GLN A 88 0.11 -15.26 -14.37
N ALA A 89 -0.68 -14.18 -14.28
CA ALA A 89 -2.05 -14.14 -14.77
C ALA A 89 -2.12 -14.41 -16.29
N ALA A 90 -1.25 -13.77 -17.08
CA ALA A 90 -1.16 -14.00 -18.52
C ALA A 90 -0.93 -15.47 -18.86
N ARG A 91 0.07 -16.11 -18.21
CA ARG A 91 0.35 -17.54 -18.40
C ARG A 91 -0.82 -18.44 -18.00
N ALA A 92 -1.53 -18.10 -16.91
CA ALA A 92 -2.71 -18.85 -16.48
C ALA A 92 -3.85 -18.76 -17.51
N ILE A 93 -4.07 -17.57 -18.09
CA ILE A 93 -5.08 -17.36 -19.14
C ILE A 93 -4.68 -18.12 -20.41
N GLU A 94 -3.43 -18.02 -20.85
CA GLU A 94 -2.91 -18.75 -22.02
C GLU A 94 -3.08 -20.26 -21.88
N ALA A 95 -2.77 -20.81 -20.71
CA ALA A 95 -2.94 -22.23 -20.44
C ALA A 95 -4.41 -22.67 -20.64
N ARG A 96 -5.35 -21.91 -20.09
CA ARG A 96 -6.79 -22.21 -20.21
C ARG A 96 -7.31 -22.04 -21.63
N LEU A 97 -6.88 -21.01 -22.37
CA LEU A 97 -7.30 -20.81 -23.75
C LEU A 97 -6.81 -21.94 -24.68
N ARG A 98 -5.63 -22.50 -24.38
CA ARG A 98 -5.01 -23.59 -25.16
C ARG A 98 -5.73 -24.94 -25.00
N GLU A 99 -6.59 -25.11 -23.99
CA GLU A 99 -7.34 -26.36 -23.73
C GLU A 99 -8.43 -26.68 -24.78
N GLY A 100 -8.62 -25.83 -25.79
CA GLY A 100 -9.55 -26.11 -26.89
C GLY A 100 -10.24 -24.89 -27.51
N PHE A 101 -9.90 -23.68 -27.04
CA PHE A 101 -10.58 -22.46 -27.47
C PHE A 101 -9.80 -21.65 -28.50
N VAL A 102 -8.48 -21.54 -28.33
CA VAL A 102 -7.59 -20.77 -29.22
C VAL A 102 -6.33 -21.59 -29.54
N ARG A 103 -5.98 -21.67 -30.82
CA ARG A 103 -4.72 -22.28 -31.28
C ARG A 103 -3.59 -21.27 -31.10
N GLU A 104 -2.66 -21.56 -30.21
CA GLU A 104 -1.51 -20.70 -29.87
C GLU A 104 -1.90 -19.30 -29.34
N PRO A 105 -2.53 -19.20 -28.17
CA PRO A 105 -2.89 -17.92 -27.59
C PRO A 105 -1.64 -17.16 -27.12
N HIS A 106 -1.57 -15.87 -27.46
CA HIS A 106 -0.63 -14.91 -26.88
C HIS A 106 -1.42 -13.89 -26.06
N VAL A 107 -1.16 -13.81 -24.76
CA VAL A 107 -1.92 -12.97 -23.85
C VAL A 107 -1.00 -11.99 -23.15
N THR A 108 -1.39 -10.72 -23.15
CA THR A 108 -0.79 -9.67 -22.34
C THR A 108 -1.80 -9.22 -21.30
N VAL A 109 -1.33 -9.04 -20.06
CA VAL A 109 -2.16 -8.58 -18.94
C VAL A 109 -1.50 -7.37 -18.33
N GLU A 110 -2.26 -6.30 -18.18
CA GLU A 110 -1.85 -5.06 -17.55
C GLU A 110 -2.86 -4.65 -16.48
N VAL A 111 -2.40 -3.95 -15.45
CA VAL A 111 -3.32 -3.37 -14.47
C VAL A 111 -3.82 -2.05 -15.03
N GLU A 112 -5.09 -2.01 -15.45
CA GLU A 112 -5.75 -0.79 -15.92
C GLU A 112 -6.02 0.16 -14.74
N VAL A 113 -6.59 -0.40 -13.67
CA VAL A 113 -6.93 0.34 -12.45
C VAL A 113 -6.52 -0.51 -11.26
N TYR A 114 -5.67 0.05 -10.42
CA TYR A 114 -5.35 -0.53 -9.11
C TYR A 114 -6.54 -0.37 -8.17
N ARG A 115 -6.74 -1.32 -7.25
CA ARG A 115 -7.68 -1.17 -6.16
C ARG A 115 -7.41 0.14 -5.38
N PRO A 116 -8.46 0.82 -4.91
CA PRO A 116 -8.33 2.12 -4.25
C PRO A 116 -7.60 2.01 -2.91
N PHE A 117 -7.21 3.16 -2.36
CA PHE A 117 -6.83 3.29 -0.96
C PHE A 117 -7.89 4.12 -0.23
N PHE A 118 -7.87 4.06 1.10
CA PHE A 118 -8.81 4.77 1.96
C PHE A 118 -8.07 5.78 2.84
N ILE A 119 -8.67 6.95 3.04
CA ILE A 119 -8.15 7.95 3.97
C ILE A 119 -9.27 8.48 4.86
N LEU A 120 -9.00 8.58 6.15
CA LEU A 120 -9.94 9.03 7.16
C LEU A 120 -9.26 9.79 8.30
N GLY A 121 -10.07 10.42 9.15
CA GLY A 121 -9.62 11.21 10.29
C GLY A 121 -9.56 12.70 9.97
N GLU A 122 -8.53 13.39 10.46
CA GLU A 122 -8.37 14.84 10.31
C GLU A 122 -7.83 15.23 8.93
N VAL A 123 -8.64 15.01 7.91
CA VAL A 123 -8.45 15.46 6.53
C VAL A 123 -9.68 16.24 6.07
N THR A 124 -9.54 17.09 5.06
CA THR A 124 -10.65 17.89 4.53
C THR A 124 -11.76 17.00 3.97
N THR A 125 -11.41 15.95 3.22
CA THR A 125 -12.39 15.01 2.66
C THR A 125 -11.95 13.57 2.89
N SER A 126 -12.59 12.92 3.86
CA SER A 126 -12.39 11.47 4.10
C SER A 126 -13.12 10.65 3.04
N GLY A 127 -12.56 9.51 2.67
CA GLY A 127 -13.18 8.61 1.70
C GLY A 127 -12.24 7.67 0.99
N GLN A 128 -12.74 7.12 -0.11
CA GLN A 128 -12.03 6.23 -1.02
C GLN A 128 -11.42 7.04 -2.17
N TYR A 129 -10.15 6.78 -2.50
CA TYR A 129 -9.44 7.48 -3.57
C TYR A 129 -8.71 6.50 -4.50
N PRO A 130 -8.56 6.86 -5.79
CA PRO A 130 -7.77 6.06 -6.73
C PRO A 130 -6.29 6.07 -6.34
N PHE A 131 -5.66 4.91 -6.42
CA PHE A 131 -4.22 4.79 -6.18
C PHE A 131 -3.41 5.22 -7.40
N VAL A 132 -2.29 5.91 -7.16
CA VAL A 132 -1.30 6.26 -8.18
C VAL A 132 0.07 5.73 -7.74
N SER A 133 0.80 5.11 -8.66
CA SER A 133 2.12 4.54 -8.38
C SER A 133 3.11 5.60 -7.90
N GLY A 134 3.88 5.26 -6.86
CA GLY A 134 4.88 6.15 -6.25
C GLY A 134 4.33 7.19 -5.29
N MET A 135 3.03 7.16 -4.99
CA MET A 135 2.44 8.10 -4.04
C MET A 135 2.84 7.80 -2.59
N THR A 136 2.92 8.85 -1.78
CA THR A 136 3.18 8.81 -0.33
C THR A 136 1.93 9.20 0.46
N VAL A 137 1.98 9.02 1.78
CA VAL A 137 0.93 9.48 2.70
C VAL A 137 0.68 10.99 2.53
N GLU A 138 1.73 11.79 2.35
CA GLU A 138 1.60 13.23 2.10
C GLU A 138 0.79 13.53 0.84
N THR A 139 1.10 12.85 -0.27
CA THR A 139 0.34 13.02 -1.52
C THR A 139 -1.10 12.49 -1.40
N ALA A 140 -1.34 11.46 -0.57
CA ALA A 140 -2.68 10.98 -0.27
C ALA A 140 -3.52 12.04 0.45
N VAL A 141 -2.93 12.75 1.41
CA VAL A 141 -3.60 13.88 2.08
C VAL A 141 -3.86 15.03 1.11
N ALA A 142 -2.95 15.31 0.19
CA ALA A 142 -3.16 16.34 -0.84
C ALA A 142 -4.37 16.01 -1.73
N ILE A 143 -4.52 14.75 -2.14
CA ILE A 143 -5.69 14.27 -2.90
C ILE A 143 -6.99 14.41 -2.08
N ALA A 144 -6.90 14.22 -0.76
CA ALA A 144 -8.01 14.38 0.19
C ALA A 144 -8.35 15.85 0.53
N ALA A 145 -7.98 16.80 -0.35
CA ALA A 145 -8.14 18.24 -0.18
C ALA A 145 -7.40 18.83 1.04
N GLY A 146 -6.31 18.18 1.48
CA GLY A 146 -5.43 18.66 2.53
C GLY A 146 -5.81 18.22 3.95
N PHE A 147 -5.03 18.71 4.91
CA PHE A 147 -5.19 18.42 6.33
C PHE A 147 -6.38 19.16 6.95
N GLY A 148 -7.06 18.50 7.89
CA GLY A 148 -8.02 19.17 8.77
C GLY A 148 -7.35 20.18 9.72
N PRO A 149 -8.10 21.11 10.33
CA PRO A 149 -7.54 22.17 11.17
C PRO A 149 -6.77 21.67 12.40
N ARG A 150 -7.11 20.46 12.88
CA ARG A 150 -6.50 19.86 14.08
C ARG A 150 -5.61 18.66 13.75
N ALA A 151 -5.28 18.44 12.49
CA ALA A 151 -4.49 17.29 12.07
C ALA A 151 -3.06 17.27 12.65
N ALA A 152 -2.59 16.08 13.03
CA ALA A 152 -1.18 15.77 13.17
C ALA A 152 -0.54 15.74 11.76
N ARG A 153 0.59 16.45 11.59
CA ARG A 153 1.23 16.65 10.28
C ARG A 153 2.56 15.91 10.14
N ASP A 154 3.01 15.27 11.20
CA ASP A 154 4.29 14.60 11.33
C ASP A 154 4.20 13.08 11.11
N TYR A 155 3.06 12.47 11.42
CA TYR A 155 2.82 11.05 11.21
C TYR A 155 1.38 10.72 10.79
N ALA A 156 1.21 9.55 10.21
CA ALA A 156 -0.10 8.93 10.01
C ALA A 156 -0.10 7.51 10.62
N VAL A 157 -1.29 6.98 10.87
CA VAL A 157 -1.46 5.55 11.12
C VAL A 157 -1.85 4.89 9.81
N LEU A 158 -1.04 3.94 9.35
CA LEU A 158 -1.31 3.18 8.14
C LEU A 158 -1.67 1.75 8.51
N THR A 159 -2.77 1.26 7.95
CA THR A 159 -3.22 -0.12 8.06
C THR A 159 -3.16 -0.78 6.68
N ARG A 160 -2.59 -1.99 6.62
CA ARG A 160 -2.39 -2.77 5.40
C ARG A 160 -2.69 -4.25 5.65
N GLU A 161 -3.20 -4.93 4.64
CA GLU A 161 -3.31 -6.39 4.65
C GLU A 161 -1.92 -7.03 4.48
N GLY A 162 -1.49 -7.76 5.50
CA GLY A 162 -0.27 -8.59 5.50
C GLY A 162 -0.60 -10.08 5.44
N PRO A 163 0.43 -10.95 5.43
CA PRO A 163 0.26 -12.40 5.29
C PRO A 163 -0.58 -13.05 6.41
N THR A 164 -0.57 -12.46 7.61
CA THR A 164 -1.23 -12.97 8.82
C THR A 164 -2.47 -12.17 9.22
N GLY A 165 -2.91 -11.23 8.38
CA GLY A 165 -4.05 -10.35 8.62
C GLY A 165 -3.70 -8.86 8.53
N LEU A 166 -4.52 -8.00 9.14
CA LEU A 166 -4.29 -6.55 9.11
C LEU A 166 -3.12 -6.15 10.02
N ILE A 167 -2.17 -5.44 9.44
CA ILE A 167 -1.01 -4.85 10.11
C ILE A 167 -1.23 -3.35 10.17
N SER A 168 -1.00 -2.74 11.34
CA SER A 168 -1.09 -1.29 11.52
C SER A 168 0.19 -0.73 12.12
N GLY A 169 0.63 0.43 11.65
CA GLY A 169 1.84 1.09 12.10
C GLY A 169 1.77 2.60 12.01
N ILE A 170 2.55 3.28 12.86
CA ILE A 170 2.76 4.72 12.76
C ILE A 170 3.86 4.95 11.72
N VAL A 171 3.55 5.70 10.68
CA VAL A 171 4.43 5.95 9.53
C VAL A 171 4.70 7.44 9.36
N PRO A 172 5.88 7.84 8.85
CA PRO A 172 6.13 9.21 8.46
C PRO A 172 5.26 9.61 7.24
N MET A 173 5.04 10.90 7.04
CA MET A 173 4.27 11.38 5.87
C MET A 173 4.89 11.03 4.51
N THR A 174 6.21 10.79 4.49
CA THR A 174 6.93 10.35 3.29
C THR A 174 6.79 8.86 3.00
N TYR A 175 6.08 8.10 3.85
CA TYR A 175 5.95 6.66 3.69
C TYR A 175 5.14 6.31 2.42
N PRO A 176 5.60 5.33 1.62
CA PRO A 176 4.92 4.96 0.38
C PRO A 176 3.61 4.22 0.65
N VAL A 177 2.57 4.64 -0.06
CA VAL A 177 1.23 4.03 0.00
C VAL A 177 1.16 2.89 -1.02
N ARG A 178 0.32 1.89 -0.74
CA ARG A 178 0.00 0.79 -1.63
C ARG A 178 -1.50 0.67 -1.89
N PRO A 179 -1.89 0.02 -2.98
CA PRO A 179 -3.30 -0.31 -3.22
C PRO A 179 -3.90 -1.08 -2.04
N GLY A 180 -5.08 -0.67 -1.60
CA GLY A 180 -5.79 -1.26 -0.46
C GLY A 180 -5.34 -0.75 0.93
N ASP A 181 -4.38 0.16 1.01
CA ASP A 181 -4.00 0.76 2.29
C ASP A 181 -5.14 1.61 2.87
N THR A 182 -5.20 1.66 4.18
CA THR A 182 -6.06 2.56 4.94
C THR A 182 -5.19 3.52 5.75
N ILE A 183 -5.34 4.82 5.50
CA ILE A 183 -4.56 5.89 6.12
C ILE A 183 -5.46 6.64 7.10
N VAL A 184 -5.02 6.76 8.34
CA VAL A 184 -5.72 7.52 9.38
C VAL A 184 -4.84 8.70 9.81
N ILE A 185 -5.33 9.91 9.57
CA ILE A 185 -4.71 11.13 10.09
C ILE A 185 -5.32 11.44 11.46
N LYS A 186 -4.48 11.42 12.50
CA LYS A 186 -4.91 11.68 13.88
C LYS A 186 -5.04 13.18 14.16
N GLU A 187 -5.82 13.51 15.19
CA GLU A 187 -5.79 14.84 15.79
C GLU A 187 -4.44 15.07 16.51
N ARG A 188 -3.93 16.31 16.44
CA ARG A 188 -2.78 16.75 17.24
C ARG A 188 -3.21 16.81 18.71
N TRP A 189 -2.30 16.42 19.59
CA TRP A 189 -2.49 16.58 21.02
C TRP A 189 -2.16 18.04 21.38
N PHE A 190 -2.97 18.65 22.25
CA PHE A 190 -2.82 20.03 22.72
C PHE A 190 -2.36 20.06 24.18
#